data_AF-M2S7F9-F1
#
_entry.id   AF-M2S7F9-F1
#
_cell.length_a   1.000
_cell.length_b   1.000
_cell.length_c   1.000
_cell.angle_alpha   90.00
_cell.angle_beta   90.00
_cell.angle_gamma   90.00
#
_symmetry.space_group_name_H-M   'P 1'
#
loop_
_entity.id
_entity.type
_entity.pdbx_description
1 polymer ?
#
loop_
_entity_poly.entity_id
_entity_poly.type
_entity_poly.pdbx_seq_one_letter_code
_entity_poly.pdbx_strand_id
1 'polypeptide(L)'
;MKQLDSYSMMIVAKYLNNSNELMNIVLVCRKNKELLDKFRFNPIPLNNQSKKLFHYIETQYLYSPEEERDNTYSNTTYCYPINLTEIDLNDYSKRYLRIVVNQFSLLDSLNNKETMKKLHITDLKIKFPPSITNFNILSSVTKLGRKTFNENTQLHQITLPNCIRKLGKELFYGCSNLTLIDFGYGWNTIKEGTFKGCVSLQTIKLSPFNSMCELTMIPKKEINIICNGPTIYGKIPYSISKILKLHSVQCNNIYYGKEDLLNSITTTTNNITIPKEVNIIESGCFNCNYTLKSIQIPEGITKLGKYSFYRCTSLTSIQLPSTLKIIKKSCFGFCENLIEIEIPQNVKEIPTECFIGCNKMKRIKLKKNISIAPDALTNCNAIITY
;
A
#
# COMPACT_ATOMS: atom_id res chain seq x y z
N MET A 1 -30.87 -4.26 14.34
CA MET A 1 -30.53 -5.55 13.72
C MET A 1 -29.18 -5.45 13.03
N LYS A 2 -28.27 -6.42 13.23
CA LYS A 2 -27.01 -6.49 12.48
C LYS A 2 -27.36 -6.78 11.01
N GLN A 3 -27.19 -5.79 10.15
CA GLN A 3 -27.46 -5.96 8.72
C GLN A 3 -26.44 -6.91 8.11
N LEU A 4 -26.91 -7.87 7.30
CA LEU A 4 -26.05 -8.78 6.56
C LEU A 4 -25.11 -7.97 5.65
N ASP A 5 -23.80 -8.20 5.76
CA ASP A 5 -22.84 -7.59 4.85
C ASP A 5 -22.87 -8.28 3.48
N SER A 6 -22.28 -7.64 2.47
CA SER A 6 -22.38 -8.14 1.10
C SER A 6 -21.59 -9.43 0.84
N TYR A 7 -20.59 -9.77 1.68
CA TYR A 7 -19.86 -11.04 1.58
C TYR A 7 -20.65 -12.16 2.24
N SER A 8 -21.26 -11.88 3.39
CA SER A 8 -22.24 -12.77 3.99
C SER A 8 -23.40 -13.05 3.03
N MET A 9 -23.88 -12.04 2.28
CA MET A 9 -24.90 -12.21 1.24
C MET A 9 -24.41 -13.07 0.05
N MET A 10 -23.13 -12.97 -0.32
CA MET A 10 -22.55 -13.83 -1.35
C MET A 10 -22.52 -15.31 -0.93
N ILE A 11 -22.29 -15.60 0.35
CA ILE A 11 -22.36 -16.96 0.87
C ILE A 11 -23.81 -17.46 0.83
N VAL A 12 -24.77 -16.65 1.28
CA VAL A 12 -26.22 -17.00 1.22
C VAL A 12 -26.67 -17.26 -0.21
N ALA A 13 -26.22 -16.44 -1.16
CA ALA A 13 -26.59 -16.57 -2.57
C ALA A 13 -26.12 -17.89 -3.24
N LYS A 14 -25.19 -18.64 -2.63
CA LYS A 14 -24.80 -19.99 -3.11
C LYS A 14 -25.87 -21.07 -2.86
N TYR A 15 -26.78 -20.81 -1.93
CA TYR A 15 -27.81 -21.76 -1.53
C TYR A 15 -29.18 -21.45 -2.14
N LEU A 16 -29.25 -20.48 -3.05
CA LEU A 16 -30.46 -20.16 -3.80
C LEU A 16 -30.62 -21.15 -4.95
N ASN A 17 -31.83 -21.63 -5.13
CA ASN A 17 -32.14 -22.64 -6.15
C ASN A 17 -32.66 -22.02 -7.46
N ASN A 18 -33.03 -20.74 -7.44
CA ASN A 18 -33.64 -20.07 -8.59
C ASN A 18 -32.93 -18.75 -8.95
N SER A 19 -32.70 -18.54 -10.25
CA SER A 19 -32.12 -17.31 -10.79
C SER A 19 -32.92 -16.04 -10.45
N ASN A 20 -34.24 -16.16 -10.27
CA ASN A 20 -35.11 -15.04 -9.89
C ASN A 20 -34.85 -14.54 -8.47
N GLU A 21 -34.49 -15.43 -7.54
CA GLU A 21 -34.14 -15.06 -6.16
C GLU A 21 -32.84 -14.24 -6.13
N LEU A 22 -31.86 -14.67 -6.95
CA LEU A 22 -30.60 -13.95 -7.11
C LEU A 22 -30.81 -12.56 -7.72
N MET A 23 -31.67 -12.44 -8.75
CA MET A 23 -32.02 -11.15 -9.33
C MET A 23 -32.71 -10.22 -8.33
N ASN A 24 -33.63 -10.74 -7.52
CA ASN A 24 -34.29 -9.96 -6.47
C ASN A 24 -33.28 -9.41 -5.46
N ILE A 25 -32.28 -10.19 -5.05
CA ILE A 25 -31.23 -9.72 -4.13
C ILE A 25 -30.39 -8.58 -4.73
N VAL A 26 -30.07 -8.67 -6.02
CA VAL A 26 -29.26 -7.67 -6.74
C VAL A 26 -30.05 -6.38 -6.98
N LEU A 27 -31.34 -6.50 -7.33
CA LEU A 27 -32.18 -5.36 -7.72
C LEU A 27 -32.76 -4.60 -6.52
N VAL A 28 -33.03 -5.28 -5.39
CA VAL A 28 -33.67 -4.67 -4.22
C VAL A 28 -32.70 -3.81 -3.40
N CYS A 29 -31.41 -4.14 -3.39
CA CYS A 29 -30.43 -3.43 -2.55
C CYS A 29 -29.20 -2.99 -3.34
N ARG A 30 -28.95 -1.67 -3.43
CA ARG A 30 -27.76 -1.10 -4.09
C ARG A 30 -26.44 -1.70 -3.57
N LYS A 31 -26.38 -2.14 -2.30
CA LYS A 31 -25.22 -2.80 -1.69
C LYS A 31 -24.86 -4.15 -2.34
N ASN A 32 -25.85 -4.81 -2.95
CA ASN A 32 -25.73 -6.12 -3.60
C ASN A 32 -25.64 -6.01 -5.14
N LYS A 33 -25.58 -4.80 -5.69
CA LYS A 33 -25.50 -4.59 -7.15
C LYS A 33 -24.31 -5.32 -7.80
N GLU A 34 -23.21 -5.44 -7.05
CA GLU A 34 -21.96 -6.10 -7.49
C GLU A 34 -21.85 -7.55 -6.98
N LEU A 35 -22.94 -8.18 -6.54
CA LEU A 35 -22.92 -9.53 -5.96
C LEU A 35 -22.36 -10.58 -6.95
N LEU A 36 -22.76 -10.49 -8.23
CA LEU A 36 -22.29 -11.38 -9.29
C LEU A 36 -20.79 -11.25 -9.55
N ASP A 37 -20.26 -10.03 -9.45
CA ASP A 37 -18.82 -9.80 -9.61
C ASP A 37 -18.03 -10.44 -8.48
N LYS A 38 -18.60 -10.53 -7.26
CA LYS A 38 -17.94 -11.15 -6.11
C LYS A 38 -17.78 -12.67 -6.25
N PHE A 39 -18.68 -13.35 -6.98
CA PHE A 39 -18.51 -14.77 -7.32
C PHE A 39 -17.34 -15.04 -8.26
N ARG A 40 -16.88 -14.03 -9.01
CA ARG A 40 -15.76 -14.15 -9.94
C ARG A 40 -14.40 -14.02 -9.25
N PHE A 41 -14.37 -13.83 -7.94
CA PHE A 41 -13.14 -13.71 -7.14
C PHE A 41 -13.16 -14.70 -5.96
N ASN A 42 -11.97 -15.15 -5.54
CA ASN A 42 -11.83 -15.81 -4.24
C ASN A 42 -11.97 -14.74 -3.14
N PRO A 43 -13.01 -14.78 -2.29
CA PRO A 43 -13.24 -13.76 -1.27
C PRO A 43 -12.17 -13.74 -0.18
N ILE A 44 -11.37 -14.81 -0.08
CA ILE A 44 -10.27 -14.90 0.87
C ILE A 44 -8.98 -14.54 0.11
N PRO A 45 -8.40 -13.36 0.35
CA PRO A 45 -7.14 -12.99 -0.29
C PRO A 45 -6.06 -13.98 0.15
N LEU A 46 -5.47 -14.70 -0.82
CA LEU A 46 -4.38 -15.65 -0.60
C LEU A 46 -3.07 -14.90 -0.32
N ASN A 47 -2.86 -14.54 0.93
CA ASN A 47 -1.64 -13.94 1.46
C ASN A 47 -0.82 -14.99 2.24
N ASN A 48 0.37 -14.62 2.72
CA ASN A 48 1.27 -15.56 3.40
C ASN A 48 0.71 -16.14 4.71
N GLN A 49 -0.31 -15.51 5.31
CA GLN A 49 -1.02 -16.04 6.47
C GLN A 49 -2.18 -16.94 6.05
N SER A 50 -3.01 -16.53 5.09
CA SER A 50 -4.19 -17.31 4.68
C SER A 50 -3.84 -18.54 3.84
N LYS A 51 -2.75 -18.52 3.06
CA LYS A 51 -2.27 -19.74 2.36
C LYS A 51 -1.95 -20.90 3.29
N LYS A 52 -1.54 -20.60 4.53
CA LYS A 52 -1.30 -21.61 5.59
C LYS A 52 -2.59 -22.21 6.16
N LEU A 53 -3.75 -21.67 5.79
CA LEU A 53 -5.05 -22.23 6.20
C LEU A 53 -5.63 -23.15 5.13
N PHE A 54 -5.08 -23.12 3.91
CA PHE A 54 -5.59 -23.87 2.76
C PHE A 54 -4.46 -24.66 2.09
N HIS A 55 -3.85 -25.58 2.83
CA HIS A 55 -2.68 -26.33 2.37
C HIS A 55 -2.91 -27.17 1.11
N TYR A 56 -4.17 -27.53 0.83
CA TYR A 56 -4.59 -28.34 -0.32
C TYR A 56 -5.36 -27.55 -1.39
N ILE A 57 -5.31 -26.22 -1.36
CA ILE A 57 -5.99 -25.42 -2.39
C ILE A 57 -5.22 -25.49 -3.70
N GLU A 58 -5.59 -26.46 -4.52
CA GLU A 58 -5.18 -26.51 -5.92
C GLU A 58 -6.03 -25.51 -6.70
N THR A 59 -5.40 -24.56 -7.36
CA THR A 59 -6.08 -23.76 -8.39
C THR A 59 -6.49 -24.72 -9.49
N GLN A 60 -7.78 -25.05 -9.58
CA GLN A 60 -8.37 -25.97 -10.54
C GLN A 60 -7.71 -25.87 -11.93
N TYR A 61 -7.00 -26.93 -12.30
CA TYR A 61 -6.87 -27.33 -13.70
C TYR A 61 -7.76 -28.57 -13.85
N LEU A 62 -8.87 -28.44 -14.58
CA LEU A 62 -9.63 -29.61 -15.01
C LEU A 62 -8.83 -30.29 -16.12
N TYR A 63 -8.28 -31.46 -15.83
CA TYR A 63 -7.88 -32.45 -16.82
C TYR A 63 -8.60 -33.75 -16.48
N SER A 64 -9.22 -34.40 -17.47
CA SER A 64 -9.82 -35.72 -17.31
C SER A 64 -8.71 -36.78 -17.20
N PRO A 65 -8.83 -37.81 -16.34
CA PRO A 65 -7.95 -38.97 -16.33
C PRO A 65 -7.90 -39.74 -17.68
N GLU A 66 -8.83 -39.46 -18.59
CA GLU A 66 -8.98 -40.14 -19.89
C GLU A 66 -8.25 -39.41 -21.03
N GLU A 67 -7.60 -38.27 -20.78
CA GLU A 67 -6.80 -37.60 -21.81
C GLU A 67 -5.45 -38.32 -21.97
N GLU A 68 -5.32 -39.08 -23.06
CA GLU A 68 -4.11 -39.81 -23.44
C GLU A 68 -2.89 -38.88 -23.45
N ARG A 69 -1.87 -39.23 -22.65
CA ARG A 69 -0.56 -38.61 -22.73
C ARG A 69 0.18 -39.20 -23.93
N ASP A 70 0.13 -38.48 -25.04
CA ASP A 70 0.99 -38.75 -26.19
C ASP A 70 2.46 -38.49 -25.79
N ASN A 71 3.22 -39.58 -25.62
CA ASN A 71 4.63 -39.57 -25.21
C ASN A 71 5.59 -39.12 -26.32
N THR A 72 5.08 -38.65 -27.48
CA THR A 72 5.91 -38.16 -28.59
C THR A 72 6.41 -36.72 -28.41
N TYR A 73 5.86 -35.95 -27.46
CA TYR A 73 6.24 -34.55 -27.25
C TYR A 73 7.09 -34.34 -25.99
N SER A 74 8.38 -34.13 -26.19
CA SER A 74 9.26 -33.51 -25.20
C SER A 74 8.80 -32.05 -24.97
N ASN A 75 8.09 -31.79 -23.87
CA ASN A 75 7.72 -30.44 -23.45
C ASN A 75 8.95 -29.69 -22.92
N THR A 76 9.84 -29.26 -23.82
CA THR A 76 10.94 -28.35 -23.48
C THR A 76 10.43 -26.91 -23.56
N THR A 77 10.25 -26.28 -22.40
CA THR A 77 9.78 -24.89 -22.31
C THR A 77 10.95 -23.92 -22.52
N TYR A 78 10.99 -23.25 -23.66
CA TYR A 78 11.90 -22.14 -23.91
C TYR A 78 11.17 -20.80 -23.71
N CYS A 79 11.69 -19.96 -22.80
CA CYS A 79 11.12 -18.64 -22.48
C CYS A 79 12.09 -17.52 -22.92
N TYR A 80 11.83 -16.88 -24.06
CA TYR A 80 12.59 -15.73 -24.55
C TYR A 80 11.65 -14.61 -25.03
N PRO A 81 12.08 -13.33 -24.98
CA PRO A 81 11.25 -12.21 -25.42
C PRO A 81 11.07 -12.20 -26.94
N ILE A 82 9.85 -12.01 -27.42
CA ILE A 82 9.49 -11.94 -28.85
C ILE A 82 8.65 -10.66 -29.09
N ASN A 83 8.82 -9.99 -30.24
CA ASN A 83 7.96 -8.86 -30.60
C ASN A 83 6.59 -9.35 -31.10
N LEU A 84 5.51 -8.61 -30.84
CA LEU A 84 4.17 -8.99 -31.28
C LEU A 84 4.04 -9.22 -32.80
N THR A 85 4.81 -8.50 -33.61
CA THR A 85 4.85 -8.63 -35.08
C THR A 85 5.48 -9.94 -35.56
N GLU A 86 6.22 -10.63 -34.70
CA GLU A 86 6.91 -11.89 -35.00
C GLU A 86 6.06 -13.12 -34.63
N ILE A 87 4.83 -12.91 -34.15
CA ILE A 87 3.91 -13.97 -33.71
C ILE A 87 2.90 -14.26 -34.82
N ASP A 88 2.92 -15.49 -35.33
CA ASP A 88 1.80 -16.02 -36.11
C ASP A 88 0.65 -16.37 -35.16
N LEU A 89 -0.46 -15.62 -35.26
CA LEU A 89 -1.65 -15.83 -34.42
C LEU A 89 -2.36 -17.17 -34.71
N ASN A 90 -1.98 -17.87 -35.79
CA ASN A 90 -2.48 -19.18 -36.17
C ASN A 90 -1.53 -20.33 -35.80
N ASP A 91 -0.35 -20.06 -35.24
CA ASP A 91 0.58 -21.10 -34.75
C ASP A 91 0.17 -21.56 -33.33
N TYR A 92 -0.27 -22.81 -33.22
CA TYR A 92 -0.80 -23.42 -32.00
C TYR A 92 0.24 -24.21 -31.19
N SER A 93 1.54 -24.05 -31.46
CA SER A 93 2.57 -24.73 -30.68
C SER A 93 2.60 -24.25 -29.21
N LYS A 94 2.60 -25.19 -28.25
CA LYS A 94 2.64 -24.91 -26.79
C LYS A 94 3.98 -24.27 -26.38
N ARG A 95 4.15 -22.97 -26.65
CA ARG A 95 5.31 -22.18 -26.24
C ARG A 95 4.86 -21.14 -25.22
N TYR A 96 5.55 -21.07 -24.08
CA TYR A 96 5.31 -20.00 -23.11
C TYR A 96 5.99 -18.72 -23.60
N LEU A 97 5.21 -17.84 -24.20
CA LEU A 97 5.73 -16.61 -24.80
C LEU A 97 5.84 -15.47 -23.78
N ARG A 98 6.97 -14.77 -23.82
CA ARG A 98 7.12 -13.44 -23.21
C ARG A 98 7.03 -12.41 -24.32
N ILE A 99 5.88 -11.74 -24.42
CA ILE A 99 5.63 -10.80 -25.51
C ILE A 99 6.04 -9.40 -25.09
N VAL A 100 6.83 -8.74 -25.95
CA VAL A 100 7.11 -7.31 -25.87
C VAL A 100 6.27 -6.61 -26.93
N VAL A 101 5.37 -5.72 -26.49
CA VAL A 101 4.55 -4.93 -27.42
C VAL A 101 5.17 -3.54 -27.56
N ASN A 102 5.58 -3.22 -28.78
CA ASN A 102 6.15 -1.92 -29.16
C ASN A 102 5.19 -1.06 -30.00
N GLN A 103 4.15 -1.65 -30.60
CA GLN A 103 3.13 -0.95 -31.40
C GLN A 103 1.74 -1.08 -30.74
N PHE A 104 1.18 0.06 -30.35
CA PHE A 104 -0.04 0.15 -29.56
C PHE A 104 -1.33 -0.25 -30.31
N SER A 105 -1.38 -0.05 -31.62
CA SER A 105 -2.53 -0.39 -32.47
C SER A 105 -2.85 -1.89 -32.49
N LEU A 106 -1.85 -2.74 -32.22
CA LEU A 106 -2.02 -4.19 -32.17
C LEU A 106 -2.54 -4.69 -30.81
N LEU A 107 -2.57 -3.84 -29.78
CA LEU A 107 -2.99 -4.23 -28.42
C LEU A 107 -4.49 -4.58 -28.36
N ASP A 108 -5.32 -3.89 -29.15
CA ASP A 108 -6.75 -4.15 -29.24
C ASP A 108 -7.07 -5.55 -29.78
N SER A 109 -6.23 -6.09 -30.67
CA SER A 109 -6.37 -7.44 -31.20
C SER A 109 -6.08 -8.55 -30.16
N LEU A 110 -5.30 -8.24 -29.11
CA LEU A 110 -5.00 -9.13 -27.98
C LEU A 110 -6.04 -9.02 -26.85
N ASN A 111 -7.04 -8.14 -26.97
CA ASN A 111 -7.96 -7.77 -25.88
C ASN A 111 -9.00 -8.86 -25.54
N ASN A 112 -8.97 -10.04 -26.20
CA ASN A 112 -9.78 -11.17 -25.79
C ASN A 112 -8.99 -12.07 -24.81
N LYS A 113 -9.57 -12.28 -23.61
CA LYS A 113 -9.06 -13.20 -22.58
C LYS A 113 -8.84 -14.62 -23.13
N GLU A 114 -9.61 -15.03 -24.14
CA GLU A 114 -9.40 -16.30 -24.85
C GLU A 114 -8.10 -16.30 -25.64
N THR A 115 -7.77 -15.23 -26.36
CA THR A 115 -6.51 -15.12 -27.14
C THR A 115 -5.30 -15.17 -26.23
N MET A 116 -5.34 -14.46 -25.10
CA MET A 116 -4.26 -14.49 -24.10
C MET A 116 -4.06 -15.87 -23.46
N LYS A 117 -5.16 -16.60 -23.22
CA LYS A 117 -5.12 -17.99 -22.73
C LYS A 117 -4.60 -18.95 -23.80
N LYS A 118 -5.08 -18.82 -25.04
CA LYS A 118 -4.70 -19.65 -26.19
C LYS A 118 -3.19 -19.54 -26.49
N LEU A 119 -2.62 -18.34 -26.37
CA LEU A 119 -1.20 -18.07 -26.63
C LEU A 119 -0.28 -18.31 -25.42
N HIS A 120 -0.79 -18.83 -24.30
CA HIS A 120 -0.03 -19.10 -23.08
C HIS A 120 0.87 -17.93 -22.60
N ILE A 121 0.39 -16.70 -22.75
CA ILE A 121 1.16 -15.49 -22.42
C ILE A 121 1.22 -15.32 -20.90
N THR A 122 2.41 -15.52 -20.31
CA THR A 122 2.61 -15.50 -18.86
C THR A 122 3.11 -14.15 -18.33
N ASP A 123 3.76 -13.36 -19.18
CA ASP A 123 4.29 -12.02 -18.86
C ASP A 123 4.20 -11.11 -20.09
N LEU A 124 3.41 -10.05 -20.00
CA LEU A 124 3.25 -9.04 -21.05
C LEU A 124 3.99 -7.78 -20.64
N LYS A 125 5.10 -7.47 -21.32
CA LYS A 125 5.86 -6.25 -21.09
C LYS A 125 5.51 -5.23 -22.16
N ILE A 126 4.71 -4.25 -21.79
CA ILE A 126 4.37 -3.12 -22.66
C ILE A 126 5.44 -2.04 -22.43
N LYS A 127 6.17 -1.69 -23.49
CA LYS A 127 6.99 -0.47 -23.51
C LYS A 127 6.13 0.65 -24.08
N PHE A 128 5.82 1.62 -23.25
CA PHE A 128 4.97 2.75 -23.61
C PHE A 128 5.80 3.75 -24.44
N PRO A 129 5.36 4.16 -25.64
CA PRO A 129 6.04 5.22 -26.37
C PRO A 129 6.11 6.52 -25.52
N PRO A 130 7.18 7.30 -25.67
CA PRO A 130 7.40 8.52 -24.89
C PRO A 130 6.40 9.64 -25.18
N SER A 131 5.56 9.49 -26.21
CA SER A 131 4.64 10.50 -26.73
C SER A 131 3.16 10.10 -26.66
N ILE A 132 2.77 9.22 -25.73
CA ILE A 132 1.36 8.83 -25.56
C ILE A 132 0.53 10.00 -25.03
N THR A 133 -0.54 10.34 -25.76
CA THR A 133 -1.50 11.39 -25.40
C THR A 133 -2.76 10.85 -24.71
N ASN A 134 -3.21 9.64 -25.05
CA ASN A 134 -4.38 9.01 -24.46
C ASN A 134 -4.11 7.54 -24.15
N PHE A 135 -4.69 7.04 -23.05
CA PHE A 135 -4.29 5.79 -22.44
C PHE A 135 -5.47 4.89 -22.08
N ASN A 136 -5.65 3.82 -22.84
CA ASN A 136 -6.61 2.76 -22.53
C ASN A 136 -5.86 1.44 -22.29
N ILE A 137 -5.86 0.96 -21.05
CA ILE A 137 -5.17 -0.27 -20.66
C ILE A 137 -6.15 -1.45 -20.76
N LEU A 138 -5.66 -2.58 -21.28
CA LEU A 138 -6.39 -3.85 -21.28
C LEU A 138 -6.87 -4.21 -19.87
N SER A 139 -8.12 -4.66 -19.76
CA SER A 139 -8.71 -5.12 -18.49
C SER A 139 -7.94 -6.27 -17.82
N SER A 140 -7.10 -6.97 -18.58
CA SER A 140 -6.22 -8.05 -18.13
C SER A 140 -4.93 -7.59 -17.44
N VAL A 141 -4.51 -6.33 -17.61
CA VAL A 141 -3.26 -5.81 -17.03
C VAL A 141 -3.47 -5.50 -15.54
N THR A 142 -2.87 -6.33 -14.70
CA THR A 142 -2.99 -6.19 -13.24
C THR A 142 -1.79 -5.50 -12.58
N LYS A 143 -0.73 -5.19 -13.34
CA LYS A 143 0.51 -4.61 -12.80
C LYS A 143 1.16 -3.64 -13.78
N LEU A 144 1.56 -2.48 -13.28
CA LEU A 144 2.42 -1.53 -13.98
C LEU A 144 3.85 -1.60 -13.43
N GLY A 145 4.83 -1.59 -14.33
CA GLY A 145 6.25 -1.70 -14.02
C GLY A 145 6.87 -0.41 -13.45
N ARG A 146 8.15 -0.48 -13.06
CA ARG A 146 8.93 0.72 -12.71
C ARG A 146 9.07 1.60 -13.95
N LYS A 147 8.97 2.93 -13.81
CA LYS A 147 9.21 3.90 -14.90
C LYS A 147 8.34 3.68 -16.15
N THR A 148 7.11 3.19 -15.96
CA THR A 148 6.21 2.82 -17.06
C THR A 148 5.93 3.99 -18.02
N PHE A 149 5.75 5.21 -17.49
CA PHE A 149 5.51 6.43 -18.28
C PHE A 149 6.67 7.44 -18.18
N ASN A 150 7.90 6.97 -17.96
CA ASN A 150 9.03 7.86 -17.72
C ASN A 150 9.24 8.88 -18.86
N GLU A 151 9.43 10.15 -18.48
CA GLU A 151 9.70 11.29 -19.36
C GLU A 151 8.66 11.51 -20.47
N ASN A 152 7.43 11.02 -20.25
CA ASN A 152 6.36 11.27 -21.20
C ASN A 152 5.82 12.70 -21.03
N THR A 153 6.32 13.62 -21.84
CA THR A 153 5.94 15.04 -21.86
C THR A 153 4.66 15.30 -22.64
N GLN A 154 4.10 14.32 -23.36
CA GLN A 154 2.85 14.47 -24.11
C GLN A 154 1.62 14.00 -23.31
N LEU A 155 1.84 13.23 -22.24
CA LEU A 155 0.77 12.71 -21.40
C LEU A 155 0.16 13.85 -20.57
N HIS A 156 -1.05 14.26 -20.93
CA HIS A 156 -1.78 15.33 -20.24
C HIS A 156 -2.68 14.80 -19.12
N GLN A 157 -3.40 13.72 -19.35
CA GLN A 157 -4.31 13.13 -18.38
C GLN A 157 -4.27 11.60 -18.47
N ILE A 158 -4.49 10.93 -17.35
CA ILE A 158 -4.54 9.47 -17.31
C ILE A 158 -5.56 8.96 -16.30
N THR A 159 -6.36 7.99 -16.71
CA THR A 159 -7.23 7.20 -15.83
C THR A 159 -6.76 5.75 -15.82
N LEU A 160 -6.33 5.26 -14.67
CA LEU A 160 -5.94 3.88 -14.49
C LEU A 160 -7.19 3.00 -14.36
N PRO A 161 -7.27 1.87 -15.08
CA PRO A 161 -8.38 0.95 -14.94
C PRO A 161 -8.41 0.27 -13.58
N ASN A 162 -9.61 -0.15 -13.17
CA ASN A 162 -9.86 -0.81 -11.89
C ASN A 162 -9.23 -2.20 -11.78
N CYS A 163 -8.62 -2.75 -12.82
CA CYS A 163 -7.93 -4.05 -12.80
C CYS A 163 -6.50 -3.97 -12.29
N ILE A 164 -5.86 -2.80 -12.24
CA ILE A 164 -4.48 -2.66 -11.77
C ILE A 164 -4.43 -2.89 -10.26
N ARG A 165 -3.56 -3.80 -9.82
CA ARG A 165 -3.32 -4.17 -8.41
C ARG A 165 -1.98 -3.68 -7.88
N LYS A 166 -0.99 -3.45 -8.76
CA LYS A 166 0.39 -3.13 -8.35
C LYS A 166 1.02 -2.09 -9.27
N LEU A 167 1.51 -1.00 -8.66
CA LEU A 167 2.26 0.06 -9.36
C LEU A 167 3.77 -0.09 -9.15
N GLY A 168 4.58 0.34 -10.12
CA GLY A 168 6.04 0.41 -10.01
C GLY A 168 6.51 1.71 -9.37
N LYS A 169 7.79 1.76 -8.97
CA LYS A 169 8.43 3.01 -8.52
C LYS A 169 8.55 3.97 -9.71
N GLU A 170 8.60 5.29 -9.44
CA GLU A 170 8.88 6.30 -10.47
C GLU A 170 7.94 6.22 -11.68
N LEU A 171 6.66 5.86 -11.45
CA LEU A 171 5.75 5.48 -12.53
C LEU A 171 5.55 6.57 -13.60
N PHE A 172 5.43 7.83 -13.17
CA PHE A 172 5.25 9.03 -14.01
C PHE A 172 6.44 9.99 -13.87
N TYR A 173 7.65 9.47 -13.60
CA TYR A 173 8.84 10.31 -13.47
C TYR A 173 9.03 11.16 -14.73
N GLY A 174 9.20 12.48 -14.60
CA GLY A 174 9.45 13.37 -15.72
C GLY A 174 8.23 13.67 -16.61
N CYS A 175 7.01 13.25 -16.25
CA CYS A 175 5.80 13.62 -16.99
C CYS A 175 5.41 15.08 -16.75
N SER A 176 6.09 16.02 -17.42
CA SER A 176 6.01 17.45 -17.12
C SER A 176 4.65 18.09 -17.41
N ASN A 177 3.90 17.59 -18.40
CA ASN A 177 2.61 18.14 -18.83
C ASN A 177 1.38 17.42 -18.25
N LEU A 178 1.61 16.42 -17.39
CA LEU A 178 0.54 15.65 -16.75
C LEU A 178 -0.19 16.51 -15.72
N THR A 179 -1.46 16.82 -15.97
CA THR A 179 -2.30 17.68 -15.13
C THR A 179 -3.26 16.92 -14.24
N LEU A 180 -3.80 15.79 -14.71
CA LEU A 180 -4.78 14.98 -13.97
C LEU A 180 -4.42 13.50 -13.99
N ILE A 181 -4.47 12.88 -12.82
CA ILE A 181 -4.29 11.43 -12.65
C ILE A 181 -5.46 10.89 -11.86
N ASP A 182 -6.22 9.97 -12.45
CA ASP A 182 -7.22 9.18 -11.76
C ASP A 182 -6.71 7.75 -11.60
N PHE A 183 -6.50 7.33 -10.36
CA PHE A 183 -5.97 6.00 -10.11
C PHE A 183 -7.04 4.90 -10.12
N GLY A 184 -8.33 5.22 -10.21
CA GLY A 184 -9.40 4.24 -10.11
C GLY A 184 -9.44 3.51 -8.75
N TYR A 185 -10.14 2.37 -8.69
CA TYR A 185 -10.45 1.67 -7.44
C TYR A 185 -9.53 0.48 -7.10
N GLY A 186 -8.66 0.06 -8.03
CA GLY A 186 -8.04 -1.27 -7.98
C GLY A 186 -6.70 -1.41 -7.23
N TRP A 187 -6.04 -0.31 -6.87
CA TRP A 187 -4.61 -0.28 -6.58
C TRP A 187 -4.32 0.06 -5.10
N ASN A 188 -3.16 -0.38 -4.62
CA ASN A 188 -2.91 -0.43 -3.18
C ASN A 188 -1.85 0.57 -2.67
N THR A 189 -0.89 1.07 -3.47
CA THR A 189 0.18 1.97 -2.94
C THR A 189 0.81 2.88 -4.00
N ILE A 190 0.91 4.20 -3.74
CA ILE A 190 1.74 5.13 -4.53
C ILE A 190 3.17 4.95 -4.08
N LYS A 191 4.08 4.69 -5.01
CA LYS A 191 5.48 4.47 -4.65
C LYS A 191 6.27 5.77 -4.67
N GLU A 192 7.37 5.77 -3.94
CA GLU A 192 8.37 6.84 -3.98
C GLU A 192 8.73 7.23 -5.42
N GLY A 193 8.87 8.54 -5.64
CA GLY A 193 9.26 9.11 -6.93
C GLY A 193 8.19 9.05 -8.03
N THR A 194 6.97 8.54 -7.75
CA THR A 194 5.92 8.36 -8.77
C THR A 194 5.64 9.62 -9.57
N PHE A 195 5.61 10.81 -8.96
CA PHE A 195 5.35 12.09 -9.62
C PHE A 195 6.57 13.02 -9.67
N LYS A 196 7.78 12.49 -9.49
CA LYS A 196 8.99 13.33 -9.51
C LYS A 196 9.16 13.92 -10.92
N GLY A 197 9.21 15.25 -11.04
CA GLY A 197 9.28 15.93 -12.34
C GLY A 197 7.93 16.22 -13.00
N CYS A 198 6.80 15.89 -12.37
CA CYS A 198 5.46 16.29 -12.83
C CYS A 198 5.16 17.74 -12.46
N VAL A 199 5.71 18.70 -13.21
CA VAL A 199 5.63 20.14 -12.87
C VAL A 199 4.26 20.77 -13.06
N SER A 200 3.42 20.19 -13.93
CA SER A 200 2.07 20.67 -14.25
C SER A 200 0.95 19.90 -13.54
N LEU A 201 1.29 18.98 -12.62
CA LEU A 201 0.28 18.17 -11.94
C LEU A 201 -0.60 19.06 -11.05
N GLN A 202 -1.90 19.04 -11.33
CA GLN A 202 -2.91 19.85 -10.65
C GLN A 202 -3.87 18.99 -9.85
N THR A 203 -4.30 17.84 -10.39
CA THR A 203 -5.35 17.02 -9.77
C THR A 203 -4.94 15.56 -9.64
N ILE A 204 -5.12 15.00 -8.45
CA ILE A 204 -5.01 13.56 -8.21
C ILE A 204 -6.36 13.06 -7.68
N LYS A 205 -6.99 12.14 -8.43
CA LYS A 205 -8.18 11.42 -7.97
C LYS A 205 -7.78 10.11 -7.30
N LEU A 206 -8.16 9.98 -6.04
CA LEU A 206 -7.91 8.84 -5.18
C LEU A 206 -9.22 8.07 -4.92
N SER A 207 -9.09 6.76 -4.69
CA SER A 207 -10.20 5.91 -4.25
C SER A 207 -10.29 5.89 -2.71
N PRO A 208 -11.50 5.81 -2.12
CA PRO A 208 -11.70 5.76 -0.66
C PRO A 208 -11.08 4.50 -0.04
N PHE A 209 -10.96 3.43 -0.83
CA PHE A 209 -10.37 2.14 -0.43
C PHE A 209 -8.86 2.06 -0.60
N ASN A 210 -8.18 3.20 -0.77
CA ASN A 210 -6.72 3.34 -0.77
C ASN A 210 -6.09 3.07 0.62
N SER A 211 -6.68 2.12 1.36
CA SER A 211 -6.36 1.55 2.67
C SER A 211 -4.89 1.13 2.88
N MET A 212 -4.07 1.16 1.84
CA MET A 212 -2.70 0.64 1.81
C MET A 212 -1.67 1.62 1.21
N CYS A 213 -2.08 2.86 0.89
CA CYS A 213 -1.22 3.82 0.20
C CYS A 213 -0.39 4.64 1.18
N GLU A 214 0.93 4.45 1.22
CA GLU A 214 1.83 5.51 1.67
C GLU A 214 1.84 6.57 0.57
N LEU A 215 1.12 7.67 0.77
CA LEU A 215 1.21 8.83 -0.12
C LEU A 215 2.52 9.56 0.21
N THR A 216 3.64 9.00 -0.21
CA THR A 216 4.94 9.51 0.27
C THR A 216 5.33 10.82 -0.36
N MET A 217 4.83 11.19 -1.54
CA MET A 217 5.26 12.41 -2.24
C MET A 217 4.21 12.90 -3.23
N ILE A 218 3.38 13.85 -2.80
CA ILE A 218 2.65 14.72 -3.72
C ILE A 218 3.52 15.98 -3.88
N PRO A 219 3.84 16.42 -5.11
CA PRO A 219 4.62 17.64 -5.33
C PRO A 219 4.02 18.81 -4.52
N LYS A 220 4.88 19.59 -3.84
CA LYS A 220 4.51 20.68 -2.90
C LYS A 220 3.64 21.82 -3.48
N LYS A 221 3.20 21.73 -4.75
CA LYS A 221 2.21 22.65 -5.30
C LYS A 221 0.83 22.35 -4.73
N GLU A 222 -0.08 23.31 -4.80
CA GLU A 222 -1.51 23.19 -4.50
C GLU A 222 -2.16 22.14 -5.41
N ILE A 223 -1.89 20.86 -5.17
CA ILE A 223 -2.49 19.76 -5.91
C ILE A 223 -3.86 19.50 -5.29
N ASN A 224 -4.90 19.65 -6.09
CA ASN A 224 -6.25 19.28 -5.76
C ASN A 224 -6.35 17.76 -5.64
N ILE A 225 -6.56 17.25 -4.43
CA ILE A 225 -6.73 15.82 -4.19
C ILE A 225 -8.22 15.55 -4.01
N ILE A 226 -8.81 14.91 -5.02
CA ILE A 226 -10.22 14.54 -5.01
C ILE A 226 -10.32 13.07 -4.60
N CYS A 227 -11.24 12.73 -3.71
CA CYS A 227 -11.49 11.35 -3.33
C CYS A 227 -12.90 10.92 -3.76
N ASN A 228 -13.01 9.73 -4.35
CA ASN A 228 -14.31 9.14 -4.72
C ASN A 228 -15.03 8.58 -3.49
N GLY A 229 -15.25 9.39 -2.46
CA GLY A 229 -15.91 9.02 -1.22
C GLY A 229 -15.59 9.97 -0.06
N PRO A 230 -16.41 9.95 1.02
CA PRO A 230 -16.28 10.90 2.12
C PRO A 230 -15.09 10.60 3.06
N THR A 231 -14.48 9.42 2.97
CA THR A 231 -13.46 8.96 3.92
C THR A 231 -12.36 8.16 3.22
N ILE A 232 -11.11 8.41 3.59
CA ILE A 232 -9.96 7.57 3.23
C ILE A 232 -9.53 6.75 4.45
N TYR A 233 -9.44 5.44 4.26
CA TYR A 233 -9.10 4.49 5.32
C TYR A 233 -7.61 4.11 5.37
N GLY A 234 -6.80 4.61 4.41
CA GLY A 234 -5.36 4.34 4.30
C GLY A 234 -4.50 5.09 5.31
N LYS A 235 -3.25 4.64 5.43
CA LYS A 235 -2.20 5.32 6.19
C LYS A 235 -1.80 6.62 5.46
N ILE A 236 -2.18 7.78 5.97
CA ILE A 236 -2.05 9.07 5.28
C ILE A 236 -1.03 9.96 6.01
N PRO A 237 -0.03 10.54 5.34
CA PRO A 237 0.87 11.49 5.99
C PRO A 237 0.12 12.77 6.40
N TYR A 238 0.59 13.41 7.46
CA TYR A 238 -0.10 14.55 8.06
C TYR A 238 -0.25 15.73 7.10
N SER A 239 0.81 16.07 6.36
CA SER A 239 0.81 17.10 5.31
C SER A 239 -0.33 16.92 4.29
N ILE A 240 -0.58 15.68 3.87
CA ILE A 240 -1.65 15.37 2.92
C ILE A 240 -3.02 15.41 3.59
N SER A 241 -3.12 14.98 4.84
CA SER A 241 -4.38 15.05 5.60
C SER A 241 -4.90 16.50 5.71
N LYS A 242 -4.01 17.50 5.76
CA LYS A 242 -4.39 18.93 5.72
C LYS A 242 -5.11 19.29 4.41
N ILE A 243 -4.55 18.89 3.27
CA ILE A 243 -5.12 19.16 1.94
C ILE A 243 -6.48 18.48 1.79
N LEU A 244 -6.59 17.23 2.25
CA LEU A 244 -7.82 16.44 2.20
C LEU A 244 -8.93 17.03 3.08
N LYS A 245 -8.59 17.55 4.26
CA LYS A 245 -9.55 18.23 5.14
C LYS A 245 -10.16 19.49 4.50
N LEU A 246 -9.40 20.25 3.70
CA LEU A 246 -9.93 21.41 2.96
C LEU A 246 -11.04 21.01 1.96
N HIS A 247 -11.03 19.76 1.52
CA HIS A 247 -12.01 19.20 0.58
C HIS A 247 -13.05 18.32 1.29
N SER A 248 -13.24 18.49 2.61
CA SER A 248 -14.21 17.74 3.42
C SER A 248 -14.01 16.22 3.42
N VAL A 249 -12.78 15.74 3.17
CA VAL A 249 -12.45 14.31 3.18
C VAL A 249 -11.95 13.91 4.57
N GLN A 250 -12.61 12.93 5.19
CA GLN A 250 -12.22 12.38 6.49
C GLN A 250 -11.03 11.43 6.35
N CYS A 251 -10.04 11.54 7.24
CA CYS A 251 -8.83 10.72 7.26
C CYS A 251 -8.72 9.96 8.59
N ASN A 252 -8.73 8.62 8.56
CA ASN A 252 -8.84 7.82 9.79
C ASN A 252 -7.50 7.34 10.36
N ASN A 253 -6.43 7.35 9.57
CA ASN A 253 -5.14 6.79 9.97
C ASN A 253 -4.00 7.73 9.56
N ILE A 254 -3.96 8.88 10.22
CA ILE A 254 -2.99 9.93 9.94
C ILE A 254 -1.69 9.57 10.65
N TYR A 255 -0.57 9.58 9.92
CA TYR A 255 0.76 9.43 10.50
C TYR A 255 1.59 10.70 10.34
N TYR A 256 2.56 10.84 11.22
CA TYR A 256 3.58 11.88 11.15
C TYR A 256 4.91 11.24 10.76
N GLY A 257 5.40 11.58 9.58
CA GLY A 257 6.62 11.03 8.98
C GLY A 257 7.80 11.99 8.98
N LYS A 258 8.95 11.52 8.48
CA LYS A 258 10.18 12.32 8.38
C LYS A 258 9.99 13.57 7.51
N GLU A 259 9.16 13.50 6.47
CA GLU A 259 8.85 14.66 5.63
C GLU A 259 7.98 15.69 6.35
N ASP A 260 6.98 15.26 7.12
CA ASP A 260 6.16 16.15 7.93
C ASP A 260 7.02 16.90 8.96
N LEU A 261 7.98 16.20 9.55
CA LEU A 261 8.99 16.78 10.45
C LEU A 261 9.88 17.81 9.74
N LEU A 262 10.42 17.47 8.55
CA LEU A 262 11.24 18.42 7.79
C LEU A 262 10.48 19.70 7.44
N ASN A 263 9.20 19.57 7.09
CA ASN A 263 8.33 20.71 6.80
C ASN A 263 7.96 21.53 8.06
N SER A 264 8.00 20.94 9.27
CA SER A 264 7.78 21.71 10.50
C SER A 264 9.01 22.51 10.93
N ILE A 265 10.22 21.97 10.73
CA ILE A 265 11.48 22.60 11.13
C ILE A 265 11.79 23.87 10.29
N THR A 266 11.24 23.99 9.08
CA THR A 266 11.37 25.20 8.26
C THR A 266 10.58 26.40 8.80
N THR A 267 9.75 26.22 9.84
CA THR A 267 9.09 27.32 10.55
C THR A 267 9.96 27.76 11.73
N THR A 268 10.08 29.06 11.95
CA THR A 268 11.09 29.82 12.74
C THR A 268 11.27 29.48 14.23
N THR A 269 10.72 28.37 14.73
CA THR A 269 10.87 27.95 16.13
C THR A 269 11.44 26.53 16.19
N ASN A 270 12.58 26.35 16.86
CA ASN A 270 13.24 25.05 17.08
C ASN A 270 12.41 24.04 17.93
N ASN A 271 11.12 24.32 18.16
CA ASN A 271 10.25 23.50 18.99
C ASN A 271 9.42 22.57 18.10
N ILE A 272 9.79 21.29 18.07
CA ILE A 272 9.04 20.29 17.31
C ILE A 272 7.72 20.01 18.04
N THR A 273 6.60 20.35 17.39
CA THR A 273 5.25 20.08 17.90
C THR A 273 4.54 19.10 16.97
N ILE A 274 4.06 17.98 17.53
CA ILE A 274 3.29 16.99 16.79
C ILE A 274 1.80 17.39 16.86
N PRO A 275 1.10 17.48 15.72
CA PRO A 275 -0.34 17.81 15.68
C PRO A 275 -1.20 16.76 16.38
N LYS A 276 -2.30 17.19 17.01
CA LYS A 276 -3.20 16.32 17.79
C LYS A 276 -3.99 15.32 16.93
N GLU A 277 -4.10 15.58 15.63
CA GLU A 277 -4.85 14.70 14.72
C GLU A 277 -4.04 13.50 14.23
N VAL A 278 -2.75 13.43 14.58
CA VAL A 278 -1.87 12.32 14.23
C VAL A 278 -2.20 11.11 15.11
N ASN A 279 -2.34 9.94 14.49
CA ASN A 279 -2.57 8.67 15.18
C ASN A 279 -1.30 7.82 15.32
N ILE A 280 -0.30 8.03 14.46
CA ILE A 280 0.90 7.19 14.34
C ILE A 280 2.15 8.07 14.14
N ILE A 281 3.23 7.80 14.88
CA ILE A 281 4.56 8.28 14.51
C ILE A 281 5.22 7.22 13.63
N GLU A 282 5.61 7.60 12.41
CA GLU A 282 6.17 6.66 11.45
C GLU A 282 7.56 6.15 11.86
N SER A 283 7.92 4.99 11.31
CA SER A 283 9.26 4.44 11.45
C SER A 283 10.33 5.44 11.03
N GLY A 284 11.32 5.64 11.89
CA GLY A 284 12.45 6.53 11.62
C GLY A 284 12.15 8.03 11.62
N CYS A 285 10.95 8.47 12.03
CA CYS A 285 10.53 9.87 11.97
C CYS A 285 11.56 10.85 12.58
N PHE A 286 12.05 10.56 13.78
CA PHE A 286 13.05 11.35 14.51
C PHE A 286 14.43 10.67 14.56
N ASN A 287 14.68 9.66 13.71
CA ASN A 287 15.93 8.93 13.73
C ASN A 287 17.15 9.85 13.53
N CYS A 288 18.18 9.66 14.35
CA CYS A 288 19.40 10.48 14.39
C CYS A 288 19.13 11.98 14.63
N ASN A 289 18.07 12.33 15.36
CA ASN A 289 17.85 13.71 15.77
C ASN A 289 18.73 14.07 16.98
N TYR A 290 19.94 14.54 16.70
CA TYR A 290 20.95 14.88 17.70
C TYR A 290 20.67 16.17 18.46
N THR A 291 19.62 16.94 18.12
CA THR A 291 19.29 18.21 18.77
C THR A 291 18.03 18.14 19.63
N LEU A 292 17.19 17.11 19.44
CA LEU A 292 15.96 16.92 20.19
C LEU A 292 16.25 16.62 21.67
N LYS A 293 15.99 17.61 22.55
CA LYS A 293 16.18 17.48 24.00
C LYS A 293 14.98 16.89 24.72
N SER A 294 13.78 17.30 24.32
CA SER A 294 12.53 16.80 24.90
C SER A 294 11.43 16.81 23.86
N ILE A 295 10.47 15.90 24.00
CA ILE A 295 9.28 15.88 23.16
C ILE A 295 8.06 15.41 23.95
N GLN A 296 6.95 16.11 23.77
CA GLN A 296 5.65 15.70 24.26
C GLN A 296 4.86 15.05 23.12
N ILE A 297 4.52 13.78 23.29
CA ILE A 297 3.74 13.04 22.30
C ILE A 297 2.25 13.29 22.60
N PRO A 298 1.48 13.89 21.69
CA PRO A 298 0.08 14.28 21.96
C PRO A 298 -0.82 13.06 22.17
N GLU A 299 -1.89 13.28 22.95
CA GLU A 299 -2.98 12.30 23.07
C GLU A 299 -3.65 12.06 21.70
N GLY A 300 -4.01 10.80 21.44
CA GLY A 300 -4.51 10.33 20.15
C GLY A 300 -3.53 9.43 19.41
N ILE A 301 -2.23 9.51 19.73
CA ILE A 301 -1.20 8.64 19.15
C ILE A 301 -1.31 7.25 19.75
N THR A 302 -1.54 6.26 18.89
CA THR A 302 -1.73 4.86 19.27
C THR A 302 -0.51 3.99 18.99
N LYS A 303 0.43 4.47 18.15
CA LYS A 303 1.58 3.67 17.69
C LYS A 303 2.83 4.51 17.43
N LEU A 304 3.97 4.00 17.91
CA LEU A 304 5.32 4.44 17.54
C LEU A 304 5.97 3.45 16.57
N GLY A 305 6.58 3.96 15.50
CA GLY A 305 7.21 3.19 14.44
C GLY A 305 8.54 2.54 14.82
N LYS A 306 9.10 1.72 13.93
CA LYS A 306 10.43 1.14 14.15
C LYS A 306 11.46 2.27 14.10
N TYR A 307 12.43 2.29 15.00
CA TYR A 307 13.49 3.30 15.00
C TYR A 307 12.99 4.77 15.10
N SER A 308 11.76 5.03 15.55
CA SER A 308 11.17 6.38 15.48
C SER A 308 11.97 7.45 16.24
N PHE A 309 12.64 7.11 17.34
CA PHE A 309 13.55 7.98 18.10
C PHE A 309 14.95 7.37 18.24
N TYR A 310 15.36 6.52 17.28
CA TYR A 310 16.67 5.87 17.34
C TYR A 310 17.80 6.91 17.24
N ARG A 311 18.84 6.78 18.08
CA ARG A 311 19.99 7.70 18.14
C ARG A 311 19.61 9.17 18.35
N CYS A 312 18.50 9.45 19.04
CA CYS A 312 18.22 10.78 19.57
C CYS A 312 19.11 11.04 20.79
N THR A 313 20.42 11.22 20.59
CA THR A 313 21.40 11.21 21.69
C THR A 313 21.19 12.36 22.67
N SER A 314 20.64 13.49 22.26
CA SER A 314 20.34 14.63 23.14
C SER A 314 19.02 14.51 23.91
N LEU A 315 18.19 13.49 23.64
CA LEU A 315 16.87 13.35 24.24
C LEU A 315 17.00 12.97 25.72
N THR A 316 16.64 13.91 26.61
CA THR A 316 16.70 13.72 28.07
C THR A 316 15.37 13.29 28.66
N SER A 317 14.25 13.69 28.04
CA SER A 317 12.90 13.37 28.53
C SER A 317 11.90 13.20 27.38
N ILE A 318 10.97 12.27 27.55
CA ILE A 318 9.85 12.06 26.64
C ILE A 318 8.60 11.72 27.44
N GLN A 319 7.48 12.36 27.09
CA GLN A 319 6.17 12.06 27.66
C GLN A 319 5.34 11.28 26.65
N LEU A 320 4.97 10.04 27.01
CA LEU A 320 4.14 9.16 26.20
C LEU A 320 2.65 9.34 26.56
N PRO A 321 1.73 9.29 25.58
CA PRO A 321 0.32 9.54 25.82
C PRO A 321 -0.36 8.29 26.39
N SER A 322 -1.41 8.48 27.18
CA SER A 322 -2.20 7.38 27.75
C SER A 322 -2.85 6.50 26.68
N THR A 323 -3.11 7.05 25.50
CA THR A 323 -3.67 6.37 24.32
C THR A 323 -2.71 5.45 23.57
N LEU A 324 -1.41 5.43 23.91
CA LEU A 324 -0.39 4.64 23.22
C LEU A 324 -0.60 3.13 23.43
N LYS A 325 -0.68 2.37 22.34
CA LYS A 325 -0.91 0.91 22.36
C LYS A 325 0.30 0.09 21.89
N ILE A 326 1.08 0.63 20.96
CA ILE A 326 2.12 -0.12 20.26
C ILE A 326 3.43 0.68 20.22
N ILE A 327 4.50 0.07 20.76
CA ILE A 327 5.88 0.49 20.55
C ILE A 327 6.53 -0.54 19.63
N LYS A 328 7.33 -0.13 18.64
CA LYS A 328 7.99 -1.04 17.70
C LYS A 328 9.50 -1.16 17.96
N LYS A 329 10.11 -2.17 17.34
CA LYS A 329 11.54 -2.52 17.46
C LYS A 329 12.43 -1.27 17.44
N SER A 330 13.37 -1.23 18.40
CA SER A 330 14.41 -0.19 18.54
C SER A 330 13.89 1.25 18.55
N CYS A 331 12.65 1.48 19.01
CA CYS A 331 12.01 2.79 19.02
C CYS A 331 12.87 3.87 19.71
N PHE A 332 13.52 3.55 20.83
CA PHE A 332 14.37 4.45 21.62
C PHE A 332 15.81 3.94 21.72
N GLY A 333 16.28 3.14 20.76
CA GLY A 333 17.65 2.62 20.79
C GLY A 333 18.67 3.74 20.66
N PHE A 334 19.74 3.68 21.46
CA PHE A 334 20.83 4.66 21.56
C PHE A 334 20.37 6.08 21.90
N CYS A 335 19.28 6.21 22.68
CA CYS A 335 18.93 7.47 23.35
C CYS A 335 19.81 7.65 24.61
N GLU A 336 21.09 7.93 24.41
CA GLU A 336 22.14 7.87 25.44
C GLU A 336 21.91 8.79 26.64
N ASN A 337 21.20 9.91 26.47
CA ASN A 337 20.89 10.86 27.55
C ASN A 337 19.50 10.71 28.17
N LEU A 338 18.69 9.74 27.73
CA LEU A 338 17.34 9.55 28.27
C LEU A 338 17.43 8.94 29.68
N ILE A 339 16.94 9.67 30.68
CA ILE A 339 17.12 9.31 32.10
C ILE A 339 16.00 8.40 32.60
N GLU A 340 14.77 8.70 32.22
CA GLU A 340 13.59 7.96 32.65
C GLU A 340 12.51 7.96 31.57
N ILE A 341 11.65 6.95 31.62
CA ILE A 341 10.47 6.86 30.78
C ILE A 341 9.33 6.16 31.52
N GLU A 342 8.11 6.67 31.36
CA GLU A 342 6.88 6.03 31.86
C GLU A 342 6.17 5.37 30.68
N ILE A 343 5.96 4.05 30.76
CA ILE A 343 5.24 3.25 29.77
C ILE A 343 3.73 3.25 30.12
N PRO A 344 2.86 3.74 29.22
CA PRO A 344 1.42 3.81 29.45
C PRO A 344 0.75 2.44 29.62
N GLN A 345 -0.38 2.41 30.33
CA GLN A 345 -1.13 1.19 30.69
C GLN A 345 -1.61 0.35 29.48
N ASN A 346 -1.75 0.97 28.31
CA ASN A 346 -2.30 0.36 27.11
C ASN A 346 -1.23 -0.32 26.24
N VAL A 347 0.05 -0.13 26.55
CA VAL A 347 1.18 -0.79 25.87
C VAL A 347 1.23 -2.24 26.31
N LYS A 348 1.41 -3.16 25.36
CA LYS A 348 1.41 -4.62 25.64
C LYS A 348 2.79 -5.21 25.83
N GLU A 349 3.80 -4.62 25.19
CA GLU A 349 5.16 -5.15 25.16
C GLU A 349 6.20 -4.04 25.01
N ILE A 350 7.38 -4.27 25.59
CA ILE A 350 8.61 -3.59 25.20
C ILE A 350 9.33 -4.50 24.19
N PRO A 351 9.41 -4.10 22.91
CA PRO A 351 9.93 -4.97 21.85
C PRO A 351 11.47 -5.07 21.88
N THR A 352 12.01 -5.98 21.05
CA THR A 352 13.45 -6.18 20.86
C THR A 352 14.18 -4.86 20.63
N GLU A 353 15.34 -4.71 21.29
CA GLU A 353 16.24 -3.54 21.21
C GLU A 353 15.58 -2.19 21.53
N CYS A 354 14.39 -2.14 22.15
CA CYS A 354 13.64 -0.87 22.32
C CYS A 354 14.46 0.23 23.00
N PHE A 355 15.29 -0.12 23.99
CA PHE A 355 16.16 0.79 24.74
C PHE A 355 17.63 0.33 24.70
N ILE A 356 18.05 -0.31 23.60
CA ILE A 356 19.45 -0.74 23.44
C ILE A 356 20.39 0.46 23.59
N GLY A 357 21.45 0.37 24.40
CA GLY A 357 22.46 1.43 24.53
C GLY A 357 21.96 2.73 25.20
N CYS A 358 20.82 2.69 25.91
CA CYS A 358 20.35 3.81 26.73
C CYS A 358 21.15 3.89 28.05
N ASN A 359 22.45 4.21 27.96
CA ASN A 359 23.41 4.06 29.04
C ASN A 359 23.12 4.91 30.29
N LYS A 360 22.47 6.08 30.16
CA LYS A 360 22.10 6.95 31.30
C LYS A 360 20.69 6.69 31.85
N MET A 361 19.96 5.73 31.28
CA MET A 361 18.61 5.44 31.74
C MET A 361 18.66 4.79 33.12
N LYS A 362 18.06 5.45 34.10
CA LYS A 362 18.03 5.02 35.50
C LYS A 362 16.76 4.25 35.84
N ARG A 363 15.63 4.58 35.18
CA ARG A 363 14.33 4.04 35.55
C ARG A 363 13.38 3.89 34.36
N ILE A 364 12.70 2.75 34.30
CA ILE A 364 11.55 2.52 33.40
C ILE A 364 10.34 2.23 34.30
N LYS A 365 9.35 3.13 34.28
CA LYS A 365 8.13 2.99 35.06
C LYS A 365 7.02 2.35 34.22
N LEU A 366 6.43 1.27 34.72
CA LEU A 366 5.40 0.49 34.01
C LEU A 366 4.06 0.64 34.72
N LYS A 367 3.04 1.23 34.09
CA LYS A 367 1.69 1.28 34.68
C LYS A 367 1.01 -0.08 34.84
N LYS A 368 1.56 -1.12 34.24
CA LYS A 368 1.07 -2.51 34.29
C LYS A 368 2.23 -3.44 33.97
N ASN A 369 2.16 -4.68 34.47
CA ASN A 369 3.07 -5.73 34.03
C ASN A 369 2.86 -6.06 32.53
N ILE A 370 3.95 -6.03 31.75
CA ILE A 370 3.96 -6.21 30.29
C ILE A 370 5.13 -7.09 29.87
N SER A 371 5.04 -7.69 28.68
CA SER A 371 6.12 -8.52 28.13
C SER A 371 7.34 -7.65 27.76
N ILE A 372 8.55 -8.09 28.11
CA ILE A 372 9.80 -7.42 27.74
C ILE A 372 10.62 -8.41 26.91
N ALA A 373 10.98 -8.03 25.69
CA ALA A 373 11.81 -8.86 24.83
C ALA A 373 13.23 -9.03 25.42
N PRO A 374 13.91 -10.18 25.23
CA PRO A 374 15.20 -10.46 25.87
C PRO A 374 16.26 -9.36 25.65
N ASP A 375 16.38 -8.87 24.41
CA ASP A 375 17.40 -7.86 24.06
C ASP A 375 16.89 -6.42 24.16
N ALA A 376 15.70 -6.20 24.74
CA ALA A 376 15.07 -4.88 24.81
C ALA A 376 15.92 -3.84 25.56
N LEU A 377 16.69 -4.28 26.55
CA LEU A 377 17.46 -3.46 27.48
C LEU A 377 18.98 -3.74 27.41
N THR A 378 19.48 -4.27 26.29
CA THR A 378 20.92 -4.51 26.09
C THR A 378 21.70 -3.21 26.27
N ASN A 379 22.73 -3.19 27.12
CA ASN A 379 23.48 -1.98 27.48
C ASN A 379 22.58 -0.85 28.04
N CYS A 380 21.58 -1.21 28.86
CA CYS A 380 20.73 -0.28 29.59
C CYS A 380 20.64 -0.72 31.06
N ASN A 381 21.03 0.17 31.98
CA ASN A 381 21.12 -0.13 33.42
C ASN A 381 19.87 0.32 34.19
N ALA A 382 18.72 0.43 33.51
CA ALA A 382 17.52 0.98 34.09
C ALA A 382 16.84 0.00 35.07
N ILE A 383 16.43 0.51 36.23
CA ILE A 383 15.58 -0.24 37.17
C ILE A 383 14.13 -0.17 36.69
N ILE A 384 13.44 -1.31 36.67
CA ILE A 384 12.02 -1.38 36.35
C ILE A 384 11.21 -1.17 37.62
N THR A 385 10.28 -0.21 37.59
CA THR A 385 9.35 0.09 38.70
C THR A 385 7.91 0.03 38.22
N TYR A 386 6.97 -0.23 39.12
CA TYR A 386 5.54 -0.33 38.83
C TYR A 386 4.77 0.90 39.32
#